data_AF-A0A940MUD9-F1
#
_entry.id   AF-A0A940MUD9-F1
#
_cell.length_a   1.000
_cell.length_b   1.000
_cell.length_c   1.000
_cell.angle_alpha   90.00
_cell.angle_beta   90.00
_cell.angle_gamma   90.00
#
_symmetry.space_group_name_H-M   'P 1'
#
loop_
_entity.id
_entity.type
_entity.pdbx_description
1 polymer ?
#
loop_
_entity_poly.entity_id
_entity_poly.type
_entity_poly.pdbx_seq_one_letter_code
_entity_poly.pdbx_strand_id
1 'polypeptide(L)'
;DFPNVMVVSAALPVQSVQDFIAYARSRPQGVNFGSTGVGTSIHLTGELFKLRTGLEMTHVPYRGAGGSSTDLRSGQIQVIFDNLP
;
A
#
# COMPACT_ATOMS: atom_id res chain seq x y z
N ASP A 1 -18.63 -5.12 9.89
CA ASP A 1 -17.69 -4.90 8.77
C ASP A 1 -16.96 -3.60 8.97
N PHE A 2 -15.63 -3.67 9.08
CA PHE A 2 -14.76 -2.49 9.06
C PHE A 2 -14.29 -2.28 7.61
N PRO A 3 -14.49 -1.11 7.01
CA PRO A 3 -14.02 -0.85 5.66
C PRO A 3 -12.49 -0.79 5.63
N ASN A 4 -11.90 -1.44 4.64
CA ASN A 4 -10.47 -1.28 4.35
C ASN A 4 -10.28 0.03 3.59
N VAL A 5 -9.26 0.79 3.98
CA VAL A 5 -8.83 2.02 3.31
C VAL A 5 -7.45 1.84 2.69
N MET A 6 -7.26 2.46 1.53
CA MET A 6 -5.97 2.60 0.88
C MET A 6 -5.40 3.97 1.24
N VAL A 7 -4.24 3.99 1.89
CA VAL A 7 -3.55 5.23 2.26
C VAL A 7 -2.22 5.28 1.54
N VAL A 8 -2.00 6.35 0.79
CA VAL A 8 -0.77 6.57 0.01
C VAL A 8 0.18 7.50 0.74
N SER A 9 1.47 7.37 0.46
CA SER A 9 2.46 8.29 1.00
C SER A 9 2.23 9.72 0.50
N ALA A 10 2.25 10.69 1.42
CA ALA A 10 2.15 12.12 1.10
C ALA A 10 3.36 12.66 0.32
N ALA A 11 4.46 11.89 0.22
CA ALA A 11 5.60 12.23 -0.63
C ALA A 11 5.32 11.98 -2.12
N LEU A 12 4.20 11.35 -2.45
CA LEU A 12 3.83 11.02 -3.83
C LEU A 12 2.92 12.11 -4.43
N PRO A 13 3.13 12.48 -5.70
CA PRO A 13 2.26 13.43 -6.40
C PRO A 13 1.00 12.71 -6.94
N VAL A 14 0.24 12.04 -6.07
CA VAL A 14 -0.97 11.28 -6.45
C VAL A 14 -2.16 11.73 -5.60
N GLN A 15 -3.33 11.87 -6.21
CA GLN A 15 -4.55 12.33 -5.52
C GLN A 15 -5.73 11.36 -5.69
N SER A 16 -5.55 10.31 -6.49
CA SER A 16 -6.56 9.29 -6.74
C SER A 16 -5.93 7.89 -6.84
N VAL A 17 -6.78 6.87 -6.79
CA VAL A 17 -6.37 5.48 -7.04
C VAL A 17 -5.84 5.34 -8.47
N GLN A 18 -6.44 6.03 -9.44
CA GLN A 18 -6.01 6.06 -10.83
C GLN A 18 -4.61 6.67 -10.97
N ASP A 19 -4.33 7.78 -10.28
CA ASP A 19 -2.99 8.38 -10.26
C ASP A 19 -1.97 7.43 -9.67
N PHE A 20 -2.32 6.75 -8.58
CA PHE A 20 -1.45 5.75 -7.97
C PHE A 20 -1.15 4.59 -8.93
N ILE A 21 -2.15 4.09 -9.65
CA ILE A 21 -1.95 3.03 -10.64
C ILE A 21 -1.02 3.52 -11.76
N ALA A 22 -1.23 4.73 -12.28
CA ALA A 22 -0.35 5.32 -13.29
C ALA A 22 1.09 5.51 -12.77
N TYR A 23 1.23 6.03 -11.55
CA TYR A 23 2.51 6.21 -10.85
C TYR A 23 3.25 4.87 -10.65
N ALA A 24 2.54 3.82 -10.26
CA ALA A 24 3.13 2.50 -10.03
C ALA A 24 3.52 1.83 -11.35
N ARG A 25 2.71 1.96 -12.41
CA ARG A 25 3.05 1.45 -13.75
C ARG A 25 4.29 2.10 -14.34
N SER A 26 4.53 3.38 -14.05
CA SER A 26 5.69 4.10 -14.58
C SER A 26 7.01 3.71 -13.90
N ARG A 27 7.01 2.76 -12.95
CA ARG A 27 8.18 2.32 -12.19
C ARG A 27 8.48 0.86 -12.49
N PRO A 28 9.52 0.57 -13.29
CA PRO A 28 9.90 -0.81 -13.63
C PRO A 28 10.23 -1.67 -12.40
N GLN A 29 10.72 -1.06 -11.32
CA GLN A 29 11.02 -1.72 -10.05
C GLN A 29 9.78 -1.98 -9.17
N GLY A 30 8.60 -1.50 -9.60
CA GLY A 30 7.37 -1.57 -8.83
C GLY A 30 7.33 -0.60 -7.64
N VAL A 31 6.42 -0.88 -6.72
CA VAL A 31 6.21 -0.13 -5.48
C VAL A 31 6.11 -1.08 -4.28
N ASN A 32 6.34 -0.56 -3.08
CA ASN A 32 6.20 -1.30 -1.83
C ASN A 32 4.85 -0.98 -1.18
N PHE A 33 4.17 -2.02 -0.67
CA PHE A 33 2.96 -1.86 0.13
C PHE A 33 3.10 -2.45 1.52
N GLY A 34 2.59 -1.73 2.53
CA GLY A 34 2.58 -2.14 3.91
C GLY A 34 1.34 -2.96 4.31
N SER A 35 1.48 -3.76 5.37
CA SER A 35 0.35 -4.38 6.08
C SER A 35 0.66 -4.57 7.57
N THR A 36 -0.34 -4.97 8.36
CA THR A 36 -0.17 -5.40 9.76
C THR A 36 0.36 -6.83 9.93
N GLY A 37 0.67 -7.53 8.84
CA GLY A 37 1.32 -8.84 8.89
C GLY A 37 0.95 -9.76 7.73
N VAL A 38 1.78 -10.77 7.50
CA VAL A 38 1.54 -11.83 6.51
C VAL A 38 0.26 -12.60 6.88
N GLY A 39 -0.56 -12.89 5.88
CA GLY A 39 -1.83 -13.62 6.03
C GLY A 39 -3.02 -12.81 6.58
N THR A 40 -2.83 -11.55 6.96
CA THR A 40 -3.91 -10.68 7.45
C THR A 40 -4.88 -10.27 6.32
N SER A 41 -6.10 -9.84 6.67
CA SER A 41 -7.07 -9.30 5.69
C SER A 41 -6.50 -8.14 4.88
N ILE A 42 -5.68 -7.30 5.53
CA ILE A 42 -4.98 -6.17 4.93
C ILE A 42 -3.94 -6.64 3.90
N HIS A 43 -3.12 -7.63 4.26
CA HIS A 43 -2.16 -8.23 3.32
C HIS A 43 -2.87 -8.80 2.09
N LEU A 44 -3.94 -9.57 2.29
CA LEU A 44 -4.73 -10.13 1.20
C LEU A 44 -5.41 -9.06 0.33
N THR A 45 -5.79 -7.91 0.93
CA THR A 45 -6.33 -6.77 0.18
C THR A 45 -5.28 -6.17 -0.75
N GLY A 46 -4.04 -6.01 -0.28
CA GLY A 46 -2.93 -5.55 -1.12
C GLY A 46 -2.60 -6.51 -2.25
N GLU A 47 -2.56 -7.82 -1.97
CA GLU A 47 -2.36 -8.85 -3.00
C GLU A 47 -3.51 -8.89 -4.02
N LEU A 48 -4.76 -8.74 -3.56
CA LEU A 48 -5.91 -8.65 -4.47
C LEU A 48 -5.82 -7.40 -5.36
N PHE A 49 -5.43 -6.25 -4.79
CA PHE A 49 -5.23 -5.02 -5.54
C PHE A 49 -4.13 -5.20 -6.60
N LYS A 50 -3.00 -5.81 -6.22
CA LYS A 50 -1.91 -6.18 -7.13
C LYS A 50 -2.41 -7.04 -8.30
N LEU A 51 -3.15 -8.12 -8.02
CA LEU A 51 -3.71 -9.01 -9.03
C LEU A 51 -4.71 -8.31 -9.96
N ARG A 52 -5.58 -7.44 -9.43
CA ARG A 52 -6.60 -6.73 -10.21
C ARG A 52 -6.02 -5.64 -11.10
N THR A 53 -4.93 -5.02 -10.68
CA THR A 53 -4.28 -3.93 -11.41
C THR A 53 -3.13 -4.40 -12.30
N GLY A 54 -2.57 -5.59 -12.05
CA GLY A 54 -1.38 -6.07 -12.75
C GLY A 54 -0.15 -5.21 -12.47
N LEU A 55 -0.08 -4.60 -11.28
CA LEU A 55 1.07 -3.82 -10.84
C LEU A 55 2.12 -4.74 -10.22
N GLU A 56 3.39 -4.37 -10.35
CA GLU A 56 4.44 -4.98 -9.55
C GLU A 56 4.48 -4.29 -8.18
N MET A 57 4.16 -5.07 -7.15
CA MET A 57 4.10 -4.59 -5.78
C MET A 57 4.79 -5.58 -4.83
N THR A 58 5.64 -5.07 -3.95
CA THR A 58 6.36 -5.84 -2.94
C THR A 58 5.73 -5.63 -1.57
N HIS A 59 5.39 -6.72 -0.90
CA HIS A 59 4.81 -6.69 0.43
C HIS A 59 5.86 -6.41 1.51
N VAL A 60 5.57 -5.46 2.40
CA VAL A 60 6.37 -5.15 3.59
C VAL A 60 5.51 -5.36 4.85
N PRO A 61 5.76 -6.41 5.66
CA PRO A 61 4.98 -6.66 6.86
C PRO A 61 5.46 -5.83 8.05
N TYR A 62 4.52 -5.26 8.81
CA TYR A 62 4.81 -4.51 10.03
C TYR A 62 4.11 -5.14 11.24
N ARG A 63 4.76 -5.10 12.42
CA ARG A 63 4.18 -5.59 13.69
C ARG A 63 3.22 -4.58 14.37
N GLY A 64 2.67 -3.64 13.62
CA GLY A 64 1.78 -2.58 14.11
C GLY A 64 1.94 -1.26 13.34
N ALA A 65 1.05 -0.30 13.60
CA ALA A 65 0.92 0.94 12.82
C ALA A 65 2.12 1.91 12.93
N GLY A 66 2.92 1.84 14.01
CA GLY A 66 4.01 2.79 14.25
C GLY A 66 5.14 2.73 13.20
N GLY A 67 5.55 1.52 12.82
CA GLY A 67 6.57 1.32 11.79
C GLY A 67 6.06 1.71 10.40
N SER A 68 4.88 1.21 10.03
CA SER A 68 4.29 1.48 8.72
C SER A 68 3.99 2.96 8.50
N SER A 69 3.53 3.68 9.52
CA SER A 69 3.28 5.13 9.43
C SER A 69 4.56 5.93 9.18
N THR A 70 5.68 5.50 9.75
CA THR A 70 6.97 6.17 9.57
C THR A 70 7.50 5.95 8.14
N ASP A 71 7.42 4.71 7.66
CA ASP A 71 7.85 4.35 6.31
C ASP A 71 6.94 4.92 5.22
N LEU A 72 5.65 5.05 5.51
CA LEU A 72 4.70 5.72 4.62
C LEU A 72 5.03 7.20 4.51
N ARG A 73 5.32 7.89 5.61
CA ARG A 73 5.72 9.31 5.57
C ARG A 73 7.04 9.54 4.86
N SER A 74 8.02 8.65 5.05
CA SER A 74 9.33 8.76 4.39
C SER A 74 9.32 8.31 2.92
N GLY A 75 8.25 7.63 2.48
CA GLY A 75 8.11 7.11 1.13
C GLY A 75 8.85 5.79 0.88
N GLN A 76 9.36 5.14 1.93
CA GLN A 76 9.93 3.78 1.85
C GLN A 76 8.88 2.76 1.42
N ILE A 77 7.64 2.93 1.89
CA ILE A 77 6.46 2.32 1.31
C ILE A 77 5.59 3.38 0.65
N GLN A 78 4.98 3.05 -0.49
CA GLN A 78 4.18 3.99 -1.27
C GLN A 78 2.70 3.92 -0.91
N VAL A 79 2.25 2.78 -0.40
CA VAL A 79 0.85 2.56 0.00
C VAL A 79 0.76 1.62 1.20
N ILE A 80 -0.27 1.80 2.01
CA ILE A 80 -0.70 0.81 3.01
C ILE A 80 -2.19 0.59 2.81
N PHE A 81 -2.63 -0.64 3.03
CA PHE A 81 -4.05 -0.93 3.25
C PHE A 81 -4.25 -1.01 4.77
N ASP A 82 -5.34 -0.48 5.30
CA ASP A 82 -5.61 -0.58 6.74
C ASP A 82 -7.11 -0.61 7.00
N ASN A 83 -7.49 -1.05 8.20
CA ASN A 83 -8.89 -1.03 8.62
C ASN A 83 -9.15 0.29 9.35
N LEU A 84 -10.18 1.04 8.97
CA LEU A 84 -10.64 2.14 9.81
C LEU A 84 -11.35 1.56 11.05
N PRO A 85 -11.01 2.02 12.27
CA PRO A 85 -11.76 1.67 13.48
C PRO A 85 -13.19 2.22 13.47
#